data_AF-A0A979GA43-F1
#
_entry.id   AF-A0A979GA43-F1
#
_cell.length_a   1.000
_cell.length_b   1.000
_cell.length_c   1.000
_cell.angle_alpha   90.00
_cell.angle_beta   90.00
_cell.angle_gamma   90.00
#
_symmetry.space_group_name_H-M   'P 1'
#
loop_
_entity.id
_entity.type
_entity.pdbx_description
1 polymer ?
#
loop_
_entity_poly.entity_id
_entity_poly.type
_entity_poly.pdbx_seq_one_letter_code
_entity_poly.pdbx_strand_id
1 'polypeptide(L)' 'MRTERLSGLFTLLYCLWLAVALSACTYKAAPRGNPHGLPPGQAKKITGSKSAKPYAPGQQKKY' A
#
# COMPACT_ATOMS: atom_id res chain seq x y z
N MET A 1 -47.16 -3.15 4.96
CA MET A 1 -46.24 -4.31 5.11
C MET A 1 -45.44 -4.65 3.85
N ARG A 2 -46.03 -4.66 2.64
CA ARG A 2 -45.30 -5.01 1.38
C ARG A 2 -44.30 -3.94 0.93
N THR A 3 -44.57 -2.66 1.22
CA THR A 3 -43.68 -1.51 0.95
C THR A 3 -42.45 -1.48 1.83
N GLU A 4 -42.59 -1.78 3.13
CA GLU A 4 -41.49 -1.83 4.11
C GLU A 4 -40.45 -2.91 3.76
N ARG A 5 -40.93 -4.07 3.28
CA ARG A 5 -40.07 -5.19 2.84
C ARG A 5 -39.33 -4.86 1.54
N LEU A 6 -39.96 -4.09 0.64
CA LEU A 6 -39.38 -3.68 -0.65
C LEU A 6 -38.35 -2.54 -0.46
N SER A 7 -38.61 -1.61 0.45
CA SER A 7 -37.67 -0.56 0.89
C SER A 7 -36.40 -1.13 1.54
N GLY A 8 -36.55 -2.14 2.41
CA GLY A 8 -35.42 -2.84 3.02
C GLY A 8 -34.54 -3.55 2.00
N LEU A 9 -35.14 -4.15 0.95
CA LEU A 9 -34.41 -4.80 -0.12
C LEU A 9 -33.58 -3.80 -0.94
N PHE A 10 -34.16 -2.65 -1.30
CA PHE A 10 -33.42 -1.60 -2.02
C PHE A 10 -32.28 -1.02 -1.17
N THR A 11 -32.49 -0.87 0.14
CA THR A 11 -31.44 -0.46 1.07
C THR A 11 -30.28 -1.47 1.11
N LEU A 12 -30.58 -2.77 1.18
CA LEU A 12 -29.55 -3.83 1.17
C LEU A 12 -28.77 -3.87 -0.14
N LEU A 13 -29.45 -3.73 -1.28
CA LEU A 13 -28.83 -3.69 -2.60
C LEU A 13 -27.89 -2.47 -2.76
N TYR A 14 -28.29 -1.31 -2.24
CA TYR A 14 -27.47 -0.11 -2.24
C TYR A 14 -26.22 -0.24 -1.35
N CYS A 15 -26.36 -0.80 -0.15
CA CYS A 15 -25.22 -1.09 0.74
C CYS A 15 -24.22 -2.07 0.11
N LEU A 16 -24.71 -3.11 -0.57
CA LEU A 16 -23.86 -4.07 -1.26
C LEU A 16 -23.07 -3.41 -2.41
N TRP A 17 -23.75 -2.56 -3.19
CA TRP A 17 -23.11 -1.83 -4.29
C TRP A 17 -22.00 -0.88 -3.81
N LEU A 18 -22.24 -0.15 -2.72
CA LEU A 18 -21.23 0.72 -2.09
C LEU A 18 -20.02 -0.07 -1.58
N ALA A 19 -20.22 -1.23 -0.96
CA ALA A 19 -19.12 -2.06 -0.47
C ALA A 19 -18.22 -2.55 -1.61
N VAL A 20 -18.81 -2.93 -2.75
CA VAL A 20 -18.06 -3.35 -3.94
C VAL A 20 -17.31 -2.17 -4.56
N ALA A 21 -17.94 -0.99 -4.65
CA ALA A 21 -17.30 0.21 -5.23
C ALA A 21 -16.04 0.65 -4.47
N LEU A 22 -16.02 0.51 -3.14
CA LEU A 22 -14.88 0.90 -2.30
C LEU A 22 -13.74 -0.14 -2.30
N SER A 23 -13.97 -1.36 -2.79
CA SER A 23 -12.98 -2.45 -2.78
C SER A 23 -11.82 -2.24 -3.76
N ALA A 24 -11.95 -1.35 -4.74
CA ALA A 24 -10.97 -1.16 -5.82
C ALA A 24 -9.73 -0.34 -5.44
N CYS A 25 -9.68 0.26 -4.25
CA CYS A 25 -8.56 1.09 -3.79
C CYS A 25 -7.36 0.24 -3.33
N THR A 26 -6.70 -0.47 -4.27
CA THR A 26 -5.43 -1.14 -3.98
C THR A 26 -4.25 -0.27 -4.45
N TYR A 27 -3.45 0.23 -3.50
CA TYR A 27 -2.18 0.88 -3.85
C TYR A 27 -1.12 -0.21 -4.02
N LYS A 28 -0.54 -0.31 -5.22
CA LYS A 28 0.69 -1.09 -5.43
C LYS A 28 1.85 -0.12 -5.26
N ALA A 29 2.54 -0.18 -4.12
CA ALA A 29 3.82 0.50 -3.98
C ALA A 29 4.80 -0.12 -4.99
N ALA A 30 5.02 0.55 -6.12
CA ALA A 30 6.07 0.15 -7.04
C ALA A 30 7.43 0.28 -6.33
N PRO A 31 8.30 -0.74 -6.34
CA PRO A 31 9.65 -0.63 -5.84
C PRO A 31 10.45 0.22 -6.84
N ARG A 32 10.30 1.55 -6.79
CA ARG A 32 11.11 2.46 -7.58
C ARG A 32 12.48 2.59 -6.92
N GLY A 33 13.48 1.92 -7.48
CA GLY A 33 14.88 2.35 -7.38
C GLY A 33 15.76 1.70 -6.31
N ASN A 34 15.37 0.60 -5.65
CA ASN A 34 16.31 -0.14 -4.81
C ASN A 34 16.25 -1.67 -5.05
N PRO A 35 17.35 -2.32 -5.48
CA PRO A 35 17.41 -3.78 -5.61
C PRO A 35 17.18 -4.54 -4.29
N HIS A 36 17.29 -3.88 -3.13
CA HIS A 36 17.07 -4.50 -1.82
C HIS A 36 15.73 -4.14 -1.16
N GLY A 37 14.78 -3.52 -1.88
CA GLY A 37 13.43 -3.23 -1.38
C GLY A 37 13.33 -2.22 -0.22
N LEU A 38 14.46 -1.75 0.32
CA LEU A 38 14.53 -0.85 1.47
C LEU A 38 15.15 0.50 1.09
N PRO A 39 14.47 1.65 1.28
CA PRO A 39 15.10 2.93 0.98
C PRO A 39 16.38 3.12 1.83
N PRO A 40 17.41 3.80 1.31
CA PRO A 40 18.73 3.88 1.96
C PRO A 40 18.68 4.50 3.36
N GLY A 41 17.75 5.43 3.60
CA GLY A 41 17.50 5.98 4.92
C GLY A 41 16.92 4.97 5.92
N GLN A 42 16.10 4.04 5.46
CA GLN A 42 15.54 2.98 6.30
C GLN A 42 16.58 1.89 6.57
N ALA A 43 17.37 1.52 5.57
CA ALA A 43 18.51 0.62 5.76
C ALA A 43 19.50 1.18 6.80
N LYS A 44 19.83 2.48 6.73
CA LYS A 44 20.66 3.17 7.73
C LYS A 44 20.14 3.02 9.16
N LYS A 45 18.82 3.22 9.36
CA LYS A 45 18.19 3.12 10.67
C LYS A 45 18.24 1.70 11.23
N ILE A 46 17.94 0.70 10.39
CA ILE A 46 17.95 -0.71 10.80
C ILE A 46 19.37 -1.17 11.14
N THR A 47 20.37 -0.74 10.36
CA THR A 47 21.75 -1.19 10.55
C THR A 47 22.53 -0.41 11.61
N GLY A 48 21.95 0.67 12.17
CA GLY A 48 22.63 1.56 13.11
C GLY A 48 23.83 2.31 12.52
N SER A 49 23.95 2.33 11.19
CA SER A 49 25.10 2.92 10.51
C SER A 49 25.06 4.46 10.55
N LYS A 50 26.25 5.09 10.61
CA LYS A 50 26.36 6.57 10.66
C LYS A 50 25.92 7.25 9.35
N SER A 51 25.97 6.55 8.22
CA SER A 51 25.75 7.12 6.88
C SER A 51 24.89 6.21 6.00
N ALA A 52 24.00 6.81 5.20
CA ALA A 52 23.15 6.11 4.23
C ALA A 52 23.86 5.87 2.89
N LYS A 53 25.05 6.49 2.68
CA LYS A 53 25.84 6.37 1.44
C LYS A 53 26.10 4.92 1.01
N PRO A 54 26.45 3.96 1.90
CA PRO A 54 26.71 2.58 1.50
C PRO A 54 25.48 1.84 0.94
N TYR A 55 24.28 2.31 1.27
CA TYR A 55 23.01 1.71 0.82
C TYR A 55 22.43 2.42 -0.40
N ALA A 56 23.07 3.51 -0.86
CA ALA A 56 22.65 4.22 -2.05
C ALA A 56 23.11 3.47 -3.32
N PRO A 57 22.27 3.41 -4.37
CA PRO A 57 22.64 2.77 -5.62
C PRO A 57 23.88 3.46 -6.24
N GLY A 58 24.84 2.66 -6.73
CA GLY A 58 26.09 3.15 -7.31
C GLY A 58 27.16 3.62 -6.32
N GLN A 59 26.90 3.57 -5.01
CA GLN A 59 27.86 3.95 -3.96
C GLN A 59 28.50 2.75 -3.24
N GLN A 60 28.10 1.52 -3.58
CA GLN A 60 28.72 0.31 -3.06
C GLN A 60 30.10 0.11 -3.71
N LYS A 61 31.17 0.26 -2.92
CA LYS A 61 32.51 -0.11 -3.35
C LYS A 61 32.59 -1.64 -3.43
N LYS A 62 32.78 -2.18 -4.64
CA LYS A 62 33.12 -3.59 -4.85
C LYS A 62 34.60 -3.74 -4.47
N TYR A 63 34.89 -4.43 -3.39
CA TYR A 63 36.23 -4.91 -3.07
C TYR A 63 36.30 -6.39 -3.41
#